data_AF-A0A928KLN8-F1
#
_entry.id   AF-A0A928KLN8-F1
#
_cell.length_a   1.000
_cell.length_b   1.000
_cell.length_c   1.000
_cell.angle_alpha   90.00
_cell.angle_beta   90.00
_cell.angle_gamma   90.00
#
_symmetry.space_group_name_H-M   'P 1'
#
loop_
_entity.id
_entity.type
_entity.pdbx_description
1 polymer ?
#
loop_
_entity_poly.entity_id
_entity_poly.type
_entity_poly.pdbx_seq_one_letter_code
_entity_poly.pdbx_strand_id
1 'polypeptide(L)'
;MDFRRQPPETPDGRYPAQISGAKRYHEYLNRERQKEFYQKTAERKMPNDIMTLQDAETKGSLPIQDLDKPLDDKDNLYLTAEKEKEKADKKAAAIRKTVVFVLCFVLSFLLSITSVRIPLTPSTVRIDFSTFGALSAALCLHPVAGIAVIVLKNTIYLLFTANIPNIVNKTILDLLFVVLLYFIFVRTLNSKFVLNKVESDSQSDRSIRDYATICILFAGAVSSLIAGLASVLTTEHILLPLVYRFYRNEGIMYHDILISYQNAFDSLTRHIPFVKRMIPSMDNLKAGLLLYNFPLNVFKFFVCTFASAFIYPLLSSFAKRD
;
A
#
# COMPACT_ATOMS: atom_id res chain seq x y z
N MET A 1 -21.95 46.35 16.39
CA MET A 1 -20.71 46.10 15.63
C MET A 1 -20.87 44.77 14.93
N ASP A 2 -21.24 44.79 13.65
CA ASP A 2 -21.37 43.59 12.83
C ASP A 2 -20.71 43.91 11.48
N PHE A 3 -19.43 43.55 11.34
CA PHE A 3 -18.62 43.81 10.15
C PHE A 3 -18.81 42.68 9.14
N ARG A 4 -19.95 42.65 8.45
CA ARG A 4 -20.04 41.94 7.17
C ARG A 4 -19.63 42.91 6.07
N ARG A 5 -18.41 42.74 5.55
CA ARG A 5 -17.98 43.43 4.33
C ARG A 5 -18.86 42.97 3.17
N GLN A 6 -19.62 43.89 2.59
CA GLN A 6 -20.33 43.65 1.34
C GLN A 6 -19.31 43.50 0.19
N PRO A 7 -19.54 42.60 -0.77
CA PRO A 7 -18.69 42.47 -1.94
C PRO A 7 -18.78 43.74 -2.81
N PRO A 8 -17.72 44.09 -3.55
CA PRO A 8 -17.72 45.26 -4.43
C PRO A 8 -18.76 45.11 -5.54
N GLU A 9 -19.57 46.15 -5.73
CA GLU A 9 -20.57 46.22 -6.81
C GLU A 9 -19.86 46.29 -8.17
N THR A 10 -20.29 45.45 -9.10
CA THR A 10 -19.90 45.56 -10.51
C THR A 10 -20.63 46.74 -11.17
N PRO A 11 -20.02 47.49 -12.09
CA PRO A 11 -20.60 48.70 -12.71
C PRO A 11 -21.94 48.48 -13.44
N ASP A 12 -22.32 47.24 -13.73
CA ASP A 12 -23.43 46.92 -14.64
C ASP A 12 -24.71 46.43 -13.95
N GLY A 13 -24.81 46.52 -12.61
CA GLY A 13 -26.08 46.36 -11.88
C GLY A 13 -26.80 45.01 -11.98
N ARG A 14 -26.16 43.94 -12.49
CA ARG A 14 -26.77 42.61 -12.61
C ARG A 14 -26.14 41.63 -11.62
N TYR A 15 -26.91 41.24 -10.59
CA TYR A 15 -26.55 40.12 -9.73
C TYR A 15 -26.76 38.79 -10.47
N PRO A 16 -25.73 37.95 -10.68
CA PRO A 16 -25.92 36.62 -11.23
C PRO A 16 -26.29 35.62 -10.13
N ALA A 17 -27.16 34.67 -10.48
CA ALA A 17 -27.67 33.60 -9.62
C ALA A 17 -26.58 32.87 -8.80
N GLN A 18 -26.91 32.62 -7.53
CA GLN A 18 -26.05 32.28 -6.39
C GLN A 18 -25.30 30.92 -6.42
N ILE A 19 -25.14 30.23 -7.55
CA ILE A 19 -24.45 28.91 -7.58
C ILE A 19 -23.15 28.93 -8.42
N SER A 20 -22.86 30.01 -9.17
CA SER A 20 -21.62 30.09 -9.99
C SER A 20 -20.44 30.83 -9.32
N GLY A 21 -20.67 31.48 -8.17
CA GLY A 21 -19.70 32.37 -7.52
C GLY A 21 -18.50 31.64 -6.91
N ALA A 22 -18.70 30.51 -6.23
CA ALA A 22 -17.62 29.77 -5.58
C ALA A 22 -16.62 29.19 -6.60
N LYS A 23 -17.13 28.69 -7.73
CA LYS A 23 -16.29 28.13 -8.80
C LYS A 23 -15.46 29.22 -9.48
N ARG A 24 -16.07 30.38 -9.79
CA ARG A 24 -15.36 31.56 -10.32
C ARG A 24 -14.37 32.15 -9.32
N TYR A 25 -14.68 32.12 -8.02
CA TYR A 25 -13.78 32.63 -6.98
C TYR A 25 -12.54 31.73 -6.80
N HIS A 26 -12.72 30.40 -6.86
CA HIS A 26 -11.60 29.46 -6.92
C HIS A 26 -10.74 29.64 -8.18
N GLU A 27 -11.38 29.92 -9.32
CA GLU A 27 -10.69 30.20 -10.58
C GLU A 27 -9.89 31.51 -10.51
N TYR A 28 -10.46 32.56 -9.89
CA TYR A 28 -9.78 33.83 -9.61
C TYR A 28 -8.58 33.66 -8.68
N LEU A 29 -8.74 32.95 -7.56
CA LEU A 29 -7.65 32.67 -6.61
C LEU A 29 -6.54 31.83 -7.23
N ASN A 30 -6.85 30.93 -8.16
CA ASN A 30 -5.85 30.18 -8.91
C ASN A 30 -5.11 31.05 -9.92
N ARG A 31 -5.79 31.99 -10.59
CA ARG A 31 -5.15 32.98 -11.47
C ARG A 31 -4.23 33.93 -10.70
N GLU A 32 -4.65 34.41 -9.53
CA GLU A 32 -3.82 35.29 -8.69
C GLU A 32 -2.59 34.55 -8.12
N ARG A 33 -2.73 33.31 -7.65
CA ARG A 33 -1.57 32.49 -7.24
C ARG A 33 -0.61 32.18 -8.40
N GLN A 34 -1.13 31.99 -9.61
CA GLN A 34 -0.28 31.87 -10.80
C GLN A 34 0.50 33.16 -11.06
N LYS A 35 -0.15 34.33 -11.01
CA LYS A 35 0.52 35.63 -11.18
C LYS A 35 1.63 35.85 -10.14
N GLU A 36 1.36 35.57 -8.86
CA GLU A 36 2.37 35.68 -7.80
C GLU A 36 3.56 34.73 -8.02
N PHE A 37 3.31 33.51 -8.50
CA PHE A 37 4.37 32.55 -8.81
C PHE A 37 5.24 33.03 -9.99
N TYR A 38 4.62 33.56 -11.04
CA TYR A 38 5.35 34.13 -12.18
C TYR A 38 6.15 35.37 -11.79
N GLN A 39 5.57 36.24 -10.94
CA GLN A 39 6.24 37.46 -10.47
C GLN A 39 7.46 37.12 -9.60
N LYS A 40 7.33 36.19 -8.65
CA LYS A 40 8.48 35.71 -7.85
C LYS A 40 9.56 35.01 -8.67
N THR A 41 9.18 34.39 -9.79
CA THR A 41 10.12 33.73 -10.71
C THR A 41 10.84 34.76 -11.60
N ALA A 42 10.15 35.84 -11.98
CA ALA A 42 10.76 36.97 -12.70
C ALA A 42 11.73 37.77 -11.80
N GLU A 43 11.36 38.00 -10.54
CA GLU A 43 12.22 38.66 -9.54
C GLU A 43 13.50 37.87 -9.24
N ARG A 44 13.46 36.53 -9.34
CA ARG A 44 14.65 35.68 -9.17
C ARG A 44 15.59 35.66 -10.38
N LYS A 45 15.16 36.15 -11.55
CA LYS A 45 15.93 36.10 -12.81
C LYS A 45 16.55 37.42 -13.24
N MET A 46 16.32 38.52 -12.53
CA MET A 46 17.01 39.78 -12.83
C MET A 46 18.36 39.87 -12.09
N PRO A 47 19.48 40.04 -12.78
CA PRO A 47 20.72 40.49 -12.17
C PRO A 47 20.49 41.89 -11.56
N ASN A 48 21.02 42.11 -10.36
CA ASN A 48 21.09 43.42 -9.73
C ASN A 48 21.95 44.36 -10.59
N ASP A 49 21.37 45.06 -11.55
CA ASP A 49 21.98 46.27 -12.11
C ASP A 49 20.98 47.42 -12.03
N ILE A 50 21.29 48.32 -11.09
CA ILE A 50 20.62 49.59 -10.88
C ILE A 50 20.95 50.46 -12.10
N MET A 51 20.01 50.59 -13.04
CA MET A 51 20.08 51.61 -14.08
C MET A 51 19.34 52.85 -13.56
N THR A 52 20.10 53.89 -13.22
CA THR A 52 19.60 55.21 -12.82
C THR A 52 18.88 55.88 -13.98
N LEU A 53 17.75 56.56 -13.68
CA LEU A 53 16.85 57.26 -14.61
C LEU A 53 17.45 58.52 -15.28
N GLN A 54 18.74 58.51 -15.64
CA GLN A 54 19.42 59.72 -16.14
C GLN A 54 20.16 59.56 -17.47
N ASP A 55 20.13 58.37 -18.09
CA ASP A 55 20.81 58.11 -19.38
C ASP A 55 19.85 57.94 -20.58
N ALA A 56 18.55 58.22 -20.41
CA ALA A 56 17.53 57.95 -21.44
C ALA A 56 17.17 59.13 -22.37
N GLU A 57 17.87 60.28 -22.29
CA GLU A 57 17.47 61.48 -23.06
C GLU A 57 18.38 61.86 -24.24
N THR A 58 19.42 61.10 -24.57
CA THR A 58 20.30 61.42 -25.72
C THR A 58 20.56 60.23 -26.62
N LYS A 59 19.51 59.78 -27.31
CA LYS A 59 19.60 59.25 -28.69
C LYS A 59 18.20 59.11 -29.26
N GLY A 60 17.96 59.86 -30.33
CA GLY A 60 16.68 59.91 -31.01
C GLY A 60 16.26 58.55 -31.58
N SER A 61 14.96 58.50 -31.90
CA SER A 61 14.32 57.47 -32.73
C SER A 61 14.53 56.04 -32.23
N LEU A 62 13.60 55.60 -31.37
CA LEU A 62 13.27 54.17 -31.27
C LEU A 62 12.88 53.68 -32.68
N PRO A 63 13.58 52.70 -33.26
CA PRO A 63 13.06 52.02 -34.42
C PRO A 63 11.83 51.24 -33.96
N ILE A 64 10.66 51.58 -34.50
CA ILE A 64 9.50 50.68 -34.51
C ILE A 64 9.87 49.58 -35.50
N GLN A 65 10.69 48.64 -35.06
CA GLN A 65 11.04 47.46 -35.82
C GLN A 65 11.12 46.30 -34.82
N ASP A 66 10.40 45.24 -35.14
CA ASP A 66 10.19 44.01 -34.36
C ASP A 66 9.05 44.04 -33.33
N LEU A 67 7.83 44.38 -33.78
CA LEU A 67 6.59 43.87 -33.19
C LEU A 67 6.02 42.68 -33.98
N ASP A 68 6.88 41.97 -34.72
CA ASP A 68 6.57 40.77 -35.52
C ASP A 68 7.34 39.53 -35.04
N LYS A 69 7.75 39.47 -33.76
CA LYS A 69 8.16 38.19 -33.17
C LYS A 69 6.89 37.39 -32.86
N PRO A 70 6.76 36.16 -33.39
CA PRO A 70 5.53 35.40 -33.26
C PRO A 70 5.21 35.19 -31.78
N LEU A 71 3.92 35.19 -31.44
CA LEU A 71 3.34 34.87 -30.13
C LEU A 71 3.71 33.46 -29.59
N ASP A 72 4.68 32.77 -30.20
CA ASP A 72 5.12 31.39 -29.96
C ASP A 72 5.97 31.24 -28.68
N ASP A 73 6.62 32.31 -28.22
CA ASP A 73 7.55 32.26 -27.08
C ASP A 73 6.84 32.10 -25.72
N LYS A 74 5.62 32.65 -25.59
CA LYS A 74 4.81 32.49 -24.38
C LYS A 74 4.23 31.08 -24.27
N ASP A 75 3.74 30.52 -25.38
CA ASP A 75 3.19 29.17 -25.41
C ASP A 75 4.28 28.14 -25.09
N ASN A 76 5.51 28.32 -25.60
CA ASN A 76 6.66 27.50 -25.23
C ASN A 76 7.06 27.64 -23.75
N LEU A 77 6.91 28.82 -23.14
CA LEU A 77 7.15 29.03 -21.71
C LEU A 77 6.08 28.33 -20.83
N TYR A 78 4.81 28.36 -21.23
CA TYR A 78 3.74 27.65 -20.54
C TYR A 78 3.92 26.12 -20.65
N LEU A 79 4.23 25.62 -21.86
CA LEU A 79 4.52 24.21 -22.11
C LEU A 79 5.74 23.71 -21.32
N THR A 80 6.76 24.54 -21.12
CA THR A 80 7.93 24.17 -20.31
C THR A 80 7.62 24.19 -18.82
N ALA A 81 6.92 25.21 -18.31
CA ALA A 81 6.49 25.26 -16.90
C ALA A 81 5.53 24.12 -16.53
N GLU A 82 4.62 23.75 -17.44
CA GLU A 82 3.68 22.64 -17.25
C GLU A 82 4.42 21.29 -17.22
N LYS A 83 5.40 21.08 -18.11
CA LYS A 83 6.28 19.90 -18.08
C LYS A 83 7.14 19.84 -16.82
N GLU A 84 7.63 20.97 -16.32
CA GLU A 84 8.39 21.02 -15.06
C GLU A 84 7.52 20.71 -13.85
N LYS A 85 6.29 21.24 -13.82
CA LYS A 85 5.31 20.92 -12.80
C LYS A 85 4.92 19.44 -12.83
N GLU A 86 4.64 18.88 -14.01
CA GLU A 86 4.34 17.46 -14.18
C GLU A 86 5.50 16.57 -13.69
N LYS A 87 6.75 16.95 -13.99
CA LYS A 87 7.94 16.27 -13.46
C LYS A 87 8.03 16.36 -11.94
N ALA A 88 7.75 17.52 -11.36
CA ALA A 88 7.75 17.71 -9.91
C ALA A 88 6.66 16.87 -9.22
N ASP A 89 5.46 16.82 -9.79
CA ASP A 89 4.33 16.05 -9.28
C ASP A 89 4.61 14.53 -9.37
N LYS A 90 5.16 14.06 -10.49
CA LYS A 90 5.62 12.67 -10.65
C LYS A 90 6.70 12.30 -9.63
N LYS A 91 7.65 13.21 -9.39
CA LYS A 91 8.71 13.01 -8.38
C LYS A 91 8.13 12.95 -6.97
N ALA A 92 7.20 13.83 -6.63
CA ALA A 92 6.52 13.82 -5.34
C ALA A 92 5.71 12.53 -5.14
N ALA A 93 5.00 12.06 -6.17
CA ALA A 93 4.27 10.80 -6.13
C ALA A 93 5.20 9.59 -5.95
N ALA A 94 6.36 9.57 -6.62
CA ALA A 94 7.37 8.54 -6.44
C ALA A 94 7.88 8.51 -4.99
N ILE A 95 8.21 9.67 -4.41
CA ILE A 95 8.64 9.78 -3.01
C ILE A 95 7.55 9.25 -2.06
N ARG A 96 6.29 9.63 -2.25
CA ARG A 96 5.17 9.14 -1.42
C ARG A 96 5.07 7.61 -1.46
N LYS A 97 5.18 7.01 -2.64
CA LYS A 97 5.16 5.54 -2.82
C LYS A 97 6.33 4.87 -2.10
N THR A 98 7.53 5.43 -2.20
CA THR A 98 8.71 4.92 -1.49
C THR A 98 8.52 5.01 0.02
N VAL A 99 7.99 6.11 0.55
CA VAL A 99 7.71 6.26 1.98
C VAL A 99 6.71 5.20 2.47
N VAL A 100 5.60 5.00 1.75
CA VAL A 100 4.61 3.96 2.09
C VAL A 100 5.25 2.57 2.09
N PHE A 101 6.07 2.26 1.08
CA PHE A 101 6.80 0.99 1.01
C PHE A 101 7.70 0.78 2.23
N VAL A 102 8.53 1.77 2.57
CA VAL A 102 9.47 1.69 3.71
C VAL A 102 8.72 1.54 5.03
N LEU A 103 7.64 2.30 5.25
CA LEU A 103 6.84 2.19 6.47
C LEU A 103 6.21 0.81 6.62
N CYS A 104 5.63 0.27 5.54
CA CYS A 104 5.06 -1.07 5.53
C CYS A 104 6.12 -2.15 5.79
N PHE A 105 7.30 -1.99 5.21
CA PHE A 105 8.44 -2.88 5.41
C PHE A 105 8.93 -2.88 6.86
N VAL A 106 9.19 -1.71 7.44
CA VAL A 106 9.64 -1.57 8.83
C VAL A 106 8.61 -2.18 9.78
N LEU A 107 7.32 -1.89 9.56
CA LEU A 107 6.24 -2.44 10.38
C LEU A 107 6.16 -3.97 10.28
N SER A 108 6.25 -4.52 9.07
CA SER A 108 6.33 -5.96 8.85
C SER A 108 7.52 -6.59 9.58
N PHE A 109 8.69 -5.95 9.54
CA PHE A 109 9.88 -6.46 10.21
C PHE A 109 9.74 -6.44 11.74
N LEU A 110 9.27 -5.33 12.31
CA LEU A 110 9.03 -5.21 13.76
C LEU A 110 8.04 -6.27 14.25
N LEU A 111 6.94 -6.49 13.52
CA LEU A 111 5.96 -7.52 13.84
C LEU A 111 6.52 -8.95 13.71
N SER A 112 7.57 -9.16 12.90
CA SER A 112 8.23 -10.46 12.78
C SER A 112 9.09 -10.76 14.02
N ILE A 113 9.67 -9.74 14.65
CA ILE A 113 10.44 -9.88 15.88
C ILE A 113 9.52 -10.28 17.05
N THR A 114 8.28 -9.78 17.07
CA THR A 114 7.28 -10.10 18.11
C THR A 114 6.60 -11.46 17.90
N SER A 115 7.26 -12.43 17.26
CA SER A 115 6.68 -13.75 17.01
C SER A 115 6.44 -14.52 18.31
N VAL A 116 5.21 -14.98 18.52
CA VAL A 116 4.79 -15.67 19.75
C VAL A 116 4.67 -17.18 19.51
N ARG A 117 5.06 -17.96 20.52
CA ARG A 117 4.83 -19.41 20.57
C ARG A 117 3.45 -19.67 21.14
N ILE A 118 2.65 -20.47 20.44
CA ILE A 118 1.33 -20.87 20.94
C ILE A 118 1.49 -22.17 21.74
N PRO A 119 0.93 -22.26 22.97
CA PRO A 119 1.12 -23.40 23.87
C PRO A 119 0.60 -24.75 23.35
N LEU A 120 -0.06 -24.77 22.18
CA LEU A 120 -0.64 -25.96 21.54
C LEU A 120 -0.02 -26.26 20.16
N THR A 121 1.13 -25.66 19.85
CA THR A 121 1.87 -25.92 18.60
C THR A 121 3.28 -26.40 18.91
N PRO A 122 3.90 -27.21 18.01
CA PRO A 122 5.31 -27.57 18.13
C PRO A 122 6.16 -26.31 18.33
N SER A 123 7.20 -26.39 19.18
CA SER A 123 8.07 -25.25 19.53
C SER A 123 8.72 -24.56 18.32
N THR A 124 8.82 -25.29 17.21
CA THR A 124 9.33 -24.85 15.91
C THR A 124 8.37 -23.90 15.17
N VAL A 125 7.06 -23.99 15.42
CA VAL A 125 6.04 -23.16 14.77
C VAL A 125 5.81 -21.89 15.58
N ARG A 126 6.03 -20.73 14.97
CA ARG A 126 5.77 -19.42 15.56
C ARG A 126 4.80 -18.64 14.71
N ILE A 127 3.90 -17.92 15.37
CA ILE A 127 2.95 -17.05 14.70
C ILE A 127 3.38 -15.61 14.89
N ASP A 128 3.34 -14.87 13.80
CA ASP A 128 3.49 -13.42 13.77
C ASP A 128 2.46 -12.82 12.82
N PHE A 129 2.17 -11.54 13.01
CA PHE A 129 1.25 -10.78 12.15
C PHE A 129 2.01 -9.95 11.12
N SER A 130 3.26 -10.32 10.82
CA SER A 130 4.13 -9.55 9.91
C SER A 130 3.61 -9.48 8.47
N THR A 131 2.66 -10.34 8.08
CA THR A 131 1.98 -10.32 6.77
C THR A 131 1.13 -9.07 6.60
N PHE A 132 0.69 -8.42 7.68
CA PHE A 132 -0.08 -7.19 7.65
C PHE A 132 0.60 -6.06 6.86
N GLY A 133 1.88 -5.76 7.14
CA GLY A 133 2.61 -4.70 6.43
C GLY A 133 2.82 -5.03 4.95
N ALA A 134 3.15 -6.28 4.62
CA ALA A 134 3.27 -6.76 3.24
C ALA A 134 1.95 -6.65 2.46
N LEU A 135 0.84 -7.05 3.08
CA LEU A 135 -0.49 -6.95 2.46
C LEU A 135 -0.88 -5.48 2.24
N SER A 136 -0.61 -4.61 3.21
CA SER A 136 -0.86 -3.18 3.09
C SER A 136 -0.07 -2.56 1.93
N ALA A 137 1.22 -2.93 1.78
CA ALA A 137 2.04 -2.51 0.64
C ALA A 137 1.49 -3.04 -0.70
N ALA A 138 1.04 -4.29 -0.75
CA ALA A 138 0.46 -4.89 -1.95
C ALA A 138 -0.80 -4.15 -2.41
N LEU A 139 -1.70 -3.85 -1.48
CA LEU A 139 -2.98 -3.19 -1.75
C LEU A 139 -2.81 -1.71 -2.15
N CYS A 140 -1.86 -1.01 -1.53
CA CYS A 140 -1.68 0.43 -1.78
C CYS A 140 -0.80 0.76 -2.99
N LEU A 141 0.17 -0.12 -3.31
CA LEU A 141 1.14 0.09 -4.38
C LEU A 141 0.91 -0.88 -5.53
N HIS A 142 1.29 -2.15 -5.34
CA HIS A 142 1.22 -3.24 -6.33
C HIS A 142 1.66 -4.56 -5.67
N PRO A 143 1.27 -5.73 -6.20
CA PRO A 143 1.57 -7.02 -5.56
C PRO A 143 3.07 -7.26 -5.41
N VAL A 144 3.87 -6.76 -6.37
CA VAL A 144 5.33 -6.79 -6.34
C VAL A 144 5.90 -6.10 -5.09
N ALA A 145 5.27 -5.01 -4.62
CA ALA A 145 5.72 -4.33 -3.39
C ALA A 145 5.50 -5.23 -2.17
N GLY A 146 4.35 -5.89 -2.06
CA GLY A 146 4.09 -6.83 -0.97
C GLY A 146 5.03 -8.04 -0.99
N ILE A 147 5.28 -8.60 -2.18
CA ILE A 147 6.26 -9.68 -2.38
C ILE A 147 7.65 -9.23 -1.89
N ALA A 148 8.11 -8.04 -2.31
CA ALA A 148 9.40 -7.50 -1.89
C ALA A 148 9.47 -7.32 -0.36
N VAL A 149 8.40 -6.81 0.29
CA VAL A 149 8.34 -6.70 1.75
C VAL A 149 8.48 -8.07 2.42
N ILE A 150 7.80 -9.11 1.91
CA ILE A 150 7.88 -10.47 2.48
C ILE A 150 9.29 -11.03 2.37
N VAL A 151 9.92 -10.90 1.21
CA VAL A 151 11.28 -11.39 0.99
C VAL A 151 12.24 -10.63 1.91
N LEU A 152 12.23 -9.30 1.88
CA LEU A 152 13.14 -8.48 2.68
C LEU A 152 12.99 -8.73 4.19
N LYS A 153 11.76 -8.72 4.72
CA LYS A 153 11.54 -8.92 6.17
C LYS A 153 12.07 -10.28 6.62
N ASN A 154 11.84 -11.33 5.83
CA ASN A 154 12.21 -12.70 6.19
C ASN A 154 13.70 -12.96 5.97
N THR A 155 14.31 -12.35 4.94
CA THR A 155 15.77 -12.37 4.74
C THR A 155 16.50 -11.71 5.91
N ILE A 156 16.05 -10.53 6.35
CA ILE A 156 16.67 -9.86 7.49
C ILE A 156 16.39 -10.63 8.79
N TYR A 157 15.16 -11.12 8.99
CA TYR A 157 14.83 -11.92 10.17
C TYR A 157 15.70 -13.18 10.28
N LEU A 158 16.08 -13.79 9.16
CA LEU A 158 17.00 -14.93 9.11
C LEU A 158 18.39 -14.59 9.69
N LEU A 159 18.85 -13.34 9.62
CA LEU A 159 20.11 -12.91 10.26
C LEU A 159 20.05 -12.97 11.79
N PHE A 160 18.84 -12.95 12.38
CA PHE A 160 18.62 -12.97 13.83
C PHE A 160 18.16 -14.33 14.36
N THR A 161 17.89 -15.31 13.49
CA THR A 161 17.39 -16.62 13.92
C THR A 161 17.95 -17.78 13.09
N ALA A 162 18.29 -18.87 13.76
CA ALA A 162 18.77 -20.10 13.13
C ALA A 162 17.64 -20.98 12.55
N ASN A 163 16.37 -20.59 12.67
CA ASN A 163 15.24 -21.44 12.25
C ASN A 163 14.90 -21.29 10.75
N ILE A 164 15.83 -21.68 9.89
CA ILE A 164 15.71 -21.60 8.43
C ILE A 164 14.47 -22.34 7.90
N PRO A 165 14.18 -23.60 8.31
CA PRO A 165 13.02 -24.33 7.80
C PRO A 165 11.69 -23.60 8.03
N ASN A 166 11.48 -23.05 9.23
CA ASN A 166 10.26 -22.33 9.56
C ASN A 166 10.13 -21.03 8.76
N ILE A 167 11.24 -20.30 8.57
CA ILE A 167 11.24 -19.05 7.78
C ILE A 167 10.87 -19.33 6.32
N VAL A 168 11.42 -20.41 5.73
CA VAL A 168 11.08 -20.80 4.35
C VAL A 168 9.60 -21.13 4.23
N ASN A 169 9.08 -22.00 5.11
CA ASN A 169 7.67 -22.37 5.11
C ASN A 169 6.75 -21.15 5.27
N LYS A 170 7.06 -20.28 6.23
CA LYS A 170 6.34 -19.02 6.47
C LYS A 170 6.38 -18.10 5.24
N THR A 171 7.53 -17.98 4.58
CA THR A 171 7.71 -17.12 3.40
C THR A 171 6.80 -17.57 2.26
N ILE A 172 6.79 -18.87 1.96
CA ILE A 172 5.95 -19.45 0.91
C ILE A 172 4.47 -19.18 1.21
N LEU A 173 4.06 -19.38 2.46
CA LEU A 173 2.68 -19.20 2.88
C LEU A 173 2.22 -17.73 2.81
N ASP A 174 3.07 -16.81 3.28
CA ASP A 174 2.80 -15.37 3.20
C ASP A 174 2.72 -14.89 1.74
N LEU A 175 3.60 -15.39 0.85
CA LEU A 175 3.57 -15.06 -0.59
C LEU A 175 2.30 -15.57 -1.25
N LEU A 176 1.94 -16.83 -1.02
CA LEU A 176 0.72 -17.44 -1.55
C LEU A 176 -0.51 -16.61 -1.15
N PHE A 177 -0.62 -16.28 0.13
CA PHE A 177 -1.73 -15.50 0.65
C PHE A 177 -1.82 -14.11 0.03
N VAL A 178 -0.73 -13.34 -0.01
CA VAL A 178 -0.74 -11.96 -0.55
C VAL A 178 -1.06 -11.95 -2.04
N VAL A 179 -0.51 -12.88 -2.82
CA VAL A 179 -0.79 -12.98 -4.25
C VAL A 179 -2.25 -13.36 -4.51
N LEU A 180 -2.76 -14.39 -3.82
CA LEU A 180 -4.16 -14.82 -3.97
C LEU A 180 -5.14 -13.70 -3.61
N LEU A 181 -4.93 -13.05 -2.47
CA LEU A 181 -5.79 -11.97 -2.01
C LEU A 181 -5.80 -10.82 -3.01
N TYR A 182 -4.63 -10.38 -3.45
CA TYR A 182 -4.52 -9.29 -4.42
C TYR A 182 -5.23 -9.64 -5.74
N PHE A 183 -5.02 -10.86 -6.25
CA PHE A 183 -5.66 -11.33 -7.48
C PHE A 183 -7.19 -11.34 -7.39
N ILE A 184 -7.74 -11.90 -6.30
CA ILE A 184 -9.19 -11.93 -6.07
C ILE A 184 -9.72 -10.50 -5.91
N PHE A 185 -9.04 -9.67 -5.12
CA PHE A 185 -9.40 -8.27 -4.90
C PHE A 185 -9.51 -7.49 -6.21
N VAL A 186 -8.50 -7.54 -7.08
CA VAL A 186 -8.53 -6.85 -8.38
C VAL A 186 -9.67 -7.38 -9.25
N ARG A 187 -9.89 -8.70 -9.26
CA ARG A 187 -10.97 -9.30 -10.05
C ARG A 187 -12.35 -8.86 -9.59
N THR A 188 -12.59 -8.81 -8.28
CA THR A 188 -13.85 -8.38 -7.65
C THR A 188 -14.06 -6.87 -7.73
N LEU A 189 -12.99 -6.07 -7.67
CA LEU A 189 -13.06 -4.64 -7.91
C LEU A 189 -13.46 -4.34 -9.36
N ASN A 190 -12.77 -4.95 -10.33
CA ASN A 190 -13.00 -4.71 -11.75
C ASN A 190 -14.41 -5.12 -12.20
N SER A 191 -14.97 -6.20 -11.66
CA SER A 191 -16.31 -6.67 -12.06
C SER A 191 -17.42 -5.69 -11.72
N LYS A 192 -17.27 -4.88 -10.66
CA LYS A 192 -18.29 -3.88 -10.28
C LYS A 192 -17.94 -2.46 -10.71
N PHE A 193 -16.65 -2.12 -10.90
CA PHE A 193 -16.27 -0.84 -11.49
C PHE A 193 -16.77 -0.70 -12.95
N VAL A 194 -16.90 -1.83 -13.67
CA VAL A 194 -17.55 -1.88 -15.00
C VAL A 194 -19.06 -1.63 -14.92
N LEU A 195 -19.73 -1.96 -13.82
CA LEU A 195 -21.17 -1.72 -13.65
C LEU A 195 -21.49 -0.31 -13.13
N ASN A 196 -20.55 0.38 -12.48
CA ASN A 196 -20.76 1.70 -11.86
C ASN A 196 -20.18 2.89 -12.64
N LYS A 197 -19.56 2.71 -13.81
CA LYS A 197 -19.10 3.82 -14.66
C LYS A 197 -20.25 4.61 -15.31
N VAL A 198 -21.51 4.27 -15.02
CA VAL A 198 -22.71 4.90 -15.58
C VAL A 198 -23.30 5.99 -14.66
N GLU A 199 -22.90 6.12 -13.39
CA GLU A 199 -23.63 7.03 -12.48
C GLU A 199 -22.73 7.88 -11.56
N SER A 200 -22.32 9.03 -12.11
CA SER A 200 -22.25 10.37 -11.51
C SER A 200 -21.32 10.71 -10.31
N ASP A 201 -20.48 11.70 -10.60
CA ASP A 201 -19.82 12.76 -9.80
C ASP A 201 -19.80 12.78 -8.26
N SER A 202 -18.59 13.03 -7.74
CA SER A 202 -18.14 13.62 -6.45
C SER A 202 -18.60 13.01 -5.12
N GLN A 203 -19.76 12.38 -5.04
CA GLN A 203 -20.18 11.55 -3.89
C GLN A 203 -19.61 10.11 -3.97
N SER A 204 -18.95 9.83 -5.10
CA SER A 204 -18.39 8.56 -5.54
C SER A 204 -17.17 8.07 -4.71
N ASP A 205 -16.29 8.96 -4.24
CA ASP A 205 -15.01 8.54 -3.64
C ASP A 205 -15.14 7.81 -2.30
N ARG A 206 -16.13 8.19 -1.48
CA ARG A 206 -16.37 7.51 -0.19
C ARG A 206 -16.99 6.13 -0.41
N SER A 207 -17.96 6.05 -1.34
CA SER A 207 -18.59 4.79 -1.76
C SER A 207 -17.58 3.80 -2.36
N ILE A 208 -16.65 4.29 -3.20
CA ILE A 208 -15.58 3.46 -3.79
C ILE A 208 -14.65 2.88 -2.70
N ARG A 209 -14.31 3.67 -1.68
CA ARG A 209 -13.46 3.21 -0.57
C ARG A 209 -14.14 2.14 0.29
N ASP A 210 -15.42 2.34 0.59
CA ASP A 210 -16.19 1.38 1.38
C ASP A 210 -16.36 0.07 0.59
N TYR A 211 -16.62 0.17 -0.71
CA TYR A 211 -16.66 -0.98 -1.61
C TYR A 211 -15.32 -1.72 -1.70
N ALA A 212 -14.20 -1.00 -1.80
CA ALA A 212 -12.88 -1.61 -1.82
C ALA A 212 -12.57 -2.35 -0.50
N THR A 213 -13.01 -1.78 0.64
CA THR A 213 -12.86 -2.42 1.95
C THR A 213 -13.63 -3.75 2.00
N ILE A 214 -14.87 -3.78 1.51
CA ILE A 214 -15.68 -5.00 1.41
C ILE A 214 -14.99 -6.03 0.50
N CYS A 215 -14.43 -5.59 -0.63
CA CYS A 215 -13.69 -6.48 -1.55
C CYS A 215 -12.45 -7.08 -0.89
N ILE A 216 -11.70 -6.29 -0.10
CA ILE A 216 -10.53 -6.77 0.65
C ILE A 216 -10.95 -7.81 1.68
N LEU A 217 -12.03 -7.56 2.43
CA LEU A 217 -12.54 -8.50 3.43
C LEU A 217 -12.99 -9.82 2.79
N PHE A 218 -13.73 -9.75 1.68
CA PHE A 218 -14.16 -10.93 0.93
C PHE A 218 -12.96 -11.70 0.36
N ALA A 219 -12.05 -11.01 -0.33
CA ALA A 219 -10.86 -11.62 -0.90
C ALA A 219 -9.98 -12.25 0.18
N GLY A 220 -9.84 -11.61 1.34
CA GLY A 220 -9.05 -12.13 2.44
C GLY A 220 -9.72 -13.29 3.18
N ALA A 221 -11.04 -13.34 3.28
CA ALA A 221 -11.75 -14.51 3.82
C ALA A 221 -11.54 -15.76 2.93
N VAL A 222 -11.64 -15.60 1.61
CA VAL A 222 -11.40 -16.71 0.66
C VAL A 222 -9.92 -17.11 0.68
N SER A 223 -9.02 -16.14 0.64
CA SER A 223 -7.57 -16.39 0.60
C SER A 223 -7.04 -16.98 1.90
N SER A 224 -7.59 -16.61 3.06
CA SER A 224 -7.19 -17.17 4.36
C SER A 224 -7.56 -18.65 4.48
N LEU A 225 -8.72 -19.06 3.94
CA LEU A 225 -9.12 -20.47 3.87
C LEU A 225 -8.19 -21.28 2.97
N ILE A 226 -7.91 -20.78 1.76
CA ILE A 226 -7.00 -21.44 0.81
C ILE A 226 -5.59 -21.53 1.39
N ALA A 227 -5.06 -20.43 1.94
CA ALA A 227 -3.75 -20.41 2.57
C ALA A 227 -3.72 -21.30 3.83
N GLY A 228 -4.81 -21.36 4.59
CA GLY A 228 -4.98 -22.29 5.70
C GLY A 228 -4.79 -23.74 5.25
N LEU A 229 -5.47 -24.17 4.17
CA LEU A 229 -5.31 -25.52 3.62
C LEU A 229 -3.90 -25.75 3.10
N ALA A 230 -3.36 -24.78 2.36
CA ALA A 230 -1.99 -24.84 1.87
C ALA A 230 -0.96 -24.94 3.01
N SER A 231 -1.25 -24.40 4.19
CA SER A 231 -0.36 -24.50 5.36
C SER A 231 -0.17 -25.94 5.83
N VAL A 232 -1.19 -26.79 5.68
CA VAL A 232 -1.11 -28.22 6.02
C VAL A 232 -0.19 -28.93 5.03
N LEU A 233 -0.38 -28.69 3.74
CA LEU A 233 0.43 -29.29 2.66
C LEU A 233 1.88 -28.84 2.70
N THR A 234 2.12 -27.53 2.87
CA THR A 234 3.47 -26.96 2.97
C THR A 234 4.18 -27.44 4.22
N THR A 235 3.47 -27.63 5.32
CA THR A 235 4.09 -28.19 6.53
C THR A 235 4.48 -29.65 6.36
N GLU A 236 3.62 -30.46 5.73
CA GLU A 236 3.91 -31.87 5.45
C GLU A 236 5.06 -32.03 4.45
N HIS A 237 5.02 -31.33 3.32
CA HIS A 237 5.93 -31.57 2.19
C HIS A 237 7.15 -30.65 2.15
N ILE A 238 7.15 -29.53 2.88
CA ILE A 238 8.24 -28.55 2.87
C ILE A 238 8.86 -28.44 4.25
N LEU A 239 8.08 -28.08 5.28
CA LEU A 239 8.63 -27.83 6.61
C LEU A 239 9.26 -29.09 7.20
N LEU A 240 8.54 -30.21 7.29
CA LEU A 240 9.06 -31.43 7.90
C LEU A 240 10.30 -31.99 7.18
N PRO A 241 10.34 -32.07 5.83
CA PRO A 241 11.56 -32.48 5.12
C PRO A 241 12.73 -31.50 5.28
N LEU A 242 12.48 -30.19 5.35
CA LEU A 242 13.54 -29.20 5.60
C LEU A 242 14.08 -29.32 7.02
N VAL A 243 13.20 -29.40 8.02
CA VAL A 243 13.57 -29.66 9.42
C VAL A 243 14.45 -30.92 9.48
N TYR A 244 14.03 -32.01 8.83
CA TYR A 244 14.84 -33.22 8.76
C TYR A 244 16.24 -32.96 8.20
N ARG A 245 16.34 -32.33 7.02
CA ARG A 245 17.62 -32.11 6.34
C ARG A 245 18.55 -31.19 7.13
N PHE A 246 18.02 -30.12 7.71
CA PHE A 246 18.82 -29.14 8.45
C PHE A 246 19.33 -29.72 9.77
N TYR A 247 18.47 -30.36 10.57
CA TYR A 247 18.88 -30.86 11.88
C TYR A 247 19.63 -32.20 11.83
N ARG A 248 19.45 -33.01 10.77
CA ARG A 248 20.29 -34.21 10.54
C ARG A 248 21.78 -33.85 10.41
N ASN A 249 22.09 -32.71 9.80
CA ASN A 249 23.47 -32.26 9.62
C ASN A 249 24.09 -31.72 10.93
N GLU A 250 23.28 -31.38 11.93
CA GLU A 250 23.74 -30.94 13.25
C GLU A 250 23.88 -32.08 14.27
N GLY A 251 23.74 -33.35 13.84
CA GLY A 251 23.92 -34.52 14.71
C GLY A 251 22.72 -34.85 15.61
N ILE A 252 21.60 -34.13 15.47
CA ILE A 252 20.35 -34.45 16.16
C ILE A 252 19.59 -35.48 15.33
N MET A 253 19.36 -36.66 15.89
CA MET A 253 18.67 -37.75 15.18
C MET A 253 17.23 -37.34 14.84
N TYR A 254 16.85 -37.56 13.58
CA TYR A 254 15.50 -37.29 13.06
C TYR A 254 14.39 -37.91 13.90
N HIS A 255 14.68 -39.04 14.52
CA HIS A 255 13.76 -39.71 15.42
C HIS A 255 13.40 -38.82 16.62
N ASP A 256 14.35 -38.10 17.20
CA ASP A 256 14.12 -37.24 18.37
C ASP A 256 13.31 -35.98 18.02
N ILE A 257 13.43 -35.50 16.78
CA ILE A 257 12.66 -34.35 16.28
C ILE A 257 11.25 -34.76 15.89
N LEU A 258 11.10 -35.91 15.21
CA LEU A 258 9.79 -36.51 14.98
C LEU A 258 9.10 -36.79 16.31
N ILE A 259 9.81 -37.39 17.28
CA ILE A 259 9.31 -37.60 18.64
C ILE A 259 9.02 -36.26 19.32
N SER A 260 9.79 -35.19 19.15
CA SER A 260 9.46 -33.88 19.72
C SER A 260 8.21 -33.27 19.09
N TYR A 261 8.03 -33.41 17.77
CA TYR A 261 6.81 -33.00 17.08
C TYR A 261 5.62 -33.87 17.51
N GLN A 262 5.82 -35.17 17.57
CA GLN A 262 4.82 -36.18 17.91
C GLN A 262 4.43 -36.06 19.38
N ASN A 263 5.36 -35.81 20.30
CA ASN A 263 5.13 -35.52 21.72
C ASN A 263 4.44 -34.18 21.94
N ALA A 264 4.80 -33.14 21.16
CA ALA A 264 4.06 -31.87 21.16
C ALA A 264 2.61 -32.10 20.69
N PHE A 265 2.41 -32.99 19.71
CA PHE A 265 1.09 -33.45 19.28
C PHE A 265 0.44 -34.49 20.20
N ASP A 266 1.19 -35.18 21.07
CA ASP A 266 0.67 -36.17 22.01
C ASP A 266 0.14 -35.50 23.30
N SER A 267 0.63 -34.32 23.65
CA SER A 267 -0.14 -33.47 24.58
C SER A 267 -1.52 -33.11 24.01
N LEU A 268 -1.70 -33.24 22.69
CA LEU A 268 -2.90 -32.94 21.93
C LEU A 268 -3.62 -34.22 21.43
N THR A 269 -3.15 -35.44 21.78
CA THR A 269 -3.78 -36.70 21.31
C THR A 269 -5.21 -36.83 21.78
N ARG A 270 -5.63 -36.12 22.83
CA ARG A 270 -7.02 -36.10 23.31
C ARG A 270 -8.02 -35.63 22.24
N HIS A 271 -7.58 -34.84 21.25
CA HIS A 271 -8.47 -34.31 20.20
C HIS A 271 -8.29 -34.98 18.84
N ILE A 272 -7.22 -35.77 18.64
CA ILE A 272 -6.95 -36.49 17.39
C ILE A 272 -8.06 -37.52 17.06
N PRO A 273 -8.62 -38.30 18.01
CA PRO A 273 -9.70 -39.24 17.74
C PRO A 273 -10.96 -38.57 17.16
N PHE A 274 -11.25 -37.33 17.56
CA PHE A 274 -12.39 -36.58 17.03
C PHE A 274 -12.21 -36.26 15.54
N VAL A 275 -11.02 -35.81 15.14
CA VAL A 275 -10.69 -35.54 13.73
C VAL A 275 -10.67 -36.82 12.91
N LYS A 276 -10.10 -37.91 13.44
CA LYS A 276 -10.11 -39.23 12.79
C LYS A 276 -11.51 -39.80 12.61
N ARG A 277 -12.45 -39.49 13.52
CA ARG A 277 -13.86 -39.89 13.35
C ARG A 277 -14.52 -39.14 12.18
N MET A 278 -14.11 -37.90 11.90
CA MET A 278 -14.60 -37.14 10.74
C MET A 278 -13.90 -37.53 9.44
N ILE A 279 -12.60 -37.80 9.47
CA ILE A 279 -11.80 -38.20 8.31
C ILE A 279 -10.95 -39.43 8.69
N PRO A 280 -11.50 -40.65 8.53
CA PRO A 280 -10.85 -41.89 8.98
C PRO A 280 -9.53 -42.21 8.28
N SER A 281 -9.33 -41.69 7.06
CA SER A 281 -8.12 -41.90 6.27
C SER A 281 -6.92 -41.03 6.69
N MET A 282 -7.09 -40.11 7.65
CA MET A 282 -6.01 -39.23 8.08
C MET A 282 -5.14 -39.87 9.16
N ASP A 283 -3.83 -39.89 8.91
CA ASP A 283 -2.84 -40.24 9.92
C ASP A 283 -2.81 -39.23 11.08
N ASN A 284 -2.29 -39.63 12.24
CA ASN A 284 -2.22 -38.79 13.45
C ASN A 284 -1.54 -37.44 13.18
N LEU A 285 -0.47 -37.45 12.37
CA LEU A 285 0.28 -36.25 12.00
C LEU A 285 -0.58 -35.29 11.17
N LYS A 286 -1.24 -35.78 10.11
CA LYS A 286 -2.10 -34.97 9.25
C LYS A 286 -3.29 -34.43 10.02
N ALA A 287 -3.90 -35.26 10.87
CA ALA A 287 -4.99 -34.86 11.74
C ALA A 287 -4.56 -33.75 12.70
N GLY A 288 -3.37 -33.84 13.29
CA GLY A 288 -2.80 -32.78 14.14
C GLY A 288 -2.51 -31.48 13.37
N LEU A 289 -1.92 -31.58 12.17
CA LEU A 289 -1.65 -30.41 11.32
C LEU A 289 -2.94 -29.73 10.86
N LEU A 290 -3.96 -30.48 10.45
CA LEU A 290 -5.26 -29.94 10.10
C LEU A 290 -5.97 -29.32 11.31
N LEU A 291 -5.85 -29.92 12.49
CA LEU A 291 -6.55 -29.42 13.68
C LEU A 291 -5.97 -28.11 14.20
N TYR A 292 -4.66 -27.88 14.04
CA TYR A 292 -4.00 -26.72 14.64
C TYR A 292 -3.43 -25.75 13.61
N ASN A 293 -2.71 -26.23 12.60
CA ASN A 293 -2.04 -25.34 11.66
C ASN A 293 -3.04 -24.64 10.73
N PHE A 294 -4.07 -25.35 10.27
CA PHE A 294 -5.14 -24.76 9.47
C PHE A 294 -5.84 -23.60 10.20
N PRO A 295 -6.49 -23.78 11.36
CA PRO A 295 -7.22 -22.68 11.99
C PRO A 295 -6.31 -21.54 12.44
N LEU A 296 -5.06 -21.84 12.84
CA LEU A 296 -4.10 -20.82 13.23
C LEU A 296 -3.67 -19.93 12.05
N ASN A 297 -3.40 -20.51 10.88
CA ASN A 297 -3.07 -19.72 9.71
C ASN A 297 -4.29 -18.99 9.14
N VAL A 298 -5.47 -19.61 9.14
CA VAL A 298 -6.73 -18.92 8.80
C VAL A 298 -6.92 -17.71 9.70
N PHE A 299 -6.77 -17.87 11.01
CA PHE A 299 -6.89 -16.79 11.98
C PHE A 299 -5.86 -15.69 11.74
N LYS A 300 -4.57 -16.04 11.60
CA LYS A 300 -3.49 -15.09 11.30
C LYS A 300 -3.83 -14.23 10.08
N PHE A 301 -4.18 -14.88 8.97
CA PHE A 301 -4.44 -14.19 7.70
C PHE A 301 -5.73 -13.38 7.74
N PHE A 302 -6.74 -13.85 8.46
CA PHE A 302 -7.97 -13.11 8.68
C PHE A 302 -7.72 -11.82 9.48
N VAL A 303 -6.95 -11.89 10.57
CA VAL A 303 -6.56 -10.70 11.36
C VAL A 303 -5.75 -9.71 10.52
N CYS A 304 -4.78 -10.20 9.74
CA CYS A 304 -3.99 -9.34 8.84
C CYS A 304 -4.86 -8.67 7.78
N THR A 305 -5.85 -9.39 7.23
CA THR A 305 -6.83 -8.84 6.28
C THR A 305 -7.64 -7.74 6.93
N PHE A 306 -8.21 -8.01 8.12
CA PHE A 306 -9.07 -7.06 8.81
C PHE A 306 -8.32 -5.76 9.13
N ALA A 307 -7.11 -5.87 9.67
CA ALA A 307 -6.25 -4.72 9.93
C ALA A 307 -5.91 -3.95 8.63
N SER A 308 -5.60 -4.67 7.54
CA SER A 308 -5.28 -4.05 6.24
C SER A 308 -6.49 -3.36 5.63
N ALA A 309 -7.68 -3.94 5.74
CA ALA A 309 -8.92 -3.36 5.26
C ALA A 309 -9.25 -2.06 5.98
N PHE A 310 -9.01 -1.99 7.30
CA PHE A 310 -9.26 -0.78 8.09
C PHE A 310 -8.28 0.35 7.77
N ILE A 311 -7.02 0.02 7.50
CA ILE A 311 -5.95 1.00 7.24
C ILE A 311 -5.88 1.40 5.76
N TYR A 312 -6.37 0.55 4.85
CA TYR A 312 -6.35 0.79 3.41
C TYR A 312 -6.91 2.17 2.98
N PRO A 313 -8.06 2.65 3.49
CA PRO A 313 -8.58 3.96 3.12
C PRO A 313 -7.64 5.11 3.49
N LEU A 314 -6.90 4.98 4.59
CA LEU A 314 -5.92 5.97 5.04
C LEU A 314 -4.68 5.97 4.14
N LEU A 315 -4.10 4.79 3.91
CA LEU A 315 -2.88 4.65 3.11
C LEU A 315 -3.10 4.93 1.63
N SER A 316 -4.22 4.47 1.06
CA SER A 316 -4.53 4.68 -0.36
C SER A 316 -4.77 6.17 -0.68
N SER A 317 -5.37 6.93 0.24
CA SER A 317 -5.52 8.38 0.09
C SER A 317 -4.18 9.10 0.10
N PHE A 318 -3.24 8.67 0.96
CA PHE A 318 -1.89 9.23 1.00
C PHE A 318 -1.08 8.88 -0.26
N ALA A 319 -1.20 7.65 -0.76
CA ALA A 319 -0.48 7.19 -1.94
C ALA A 319 -0.98 7.81 -3.25
N LYS A 320 -2.28 8.18 -3.33
CA LYS A 320 -2.94 8.74 -4.52
C LYS A 320 -3.13 10.26 -4.53
N ARG A 321 -2.81 10.97 -3.44
CA ARG A 321 -2.96 12.43 -3.40
C ARG A 321 -2.07 13.09 -4.45
N ASP A 322 -2.70 13.63 -5.48
CA ASP A 322 -2.17 14.67 -6.37
C ASP A 322 -2.84 16.01 -5.97
#